data_AF-A0A914E5R7-F1
#
_entry.id   AF-A0A914E5R7-F1
#
_cell.length_a   1.000
_cell.length_b   1.000
_cell.length_c   1.000
_cell.angle_alpha   90.00
_cell.angle_beta   90.00
_cell.angle_gamma   90.00
#
_symmetry.space_group_name_H-M   'P 1'
#
loop_
_entity.id
_entity.type
_entity.pdbx_description
1 polymer ?
#
loop_
_entity_poly.entity_id
_entity_poly.type
_entity_poly.pdbx_seq_one_letter_code
_entity_poly.pdbx_strand_id
1 'polypeptide(L)' 'MAGKIHDITTMDPKVDIYTKCHVGAVQCPRKIVIKVPHSAINNGNTYSIGPIELANKYPGESHDCIH' A
#
# COMPACT_ATOMS: atom_id res chain seq x y z
N MET A 1 3.09 -13.56 5.05
CA MET A 1 3.10 -12.92 6.40
C MET A 1 1.75 -12.23 6.56
N ALA A 2 1.03 -12.45 7.67
CA ALA A 2 -0.24 -11.79 7.94
C ALA A 2 -0.07 -10.88 9.17
N GLY A 3 -0.43 -9.60 9.04
CA GLY A 3 -0.37 -8.63 10.13
C GLY A 3 -1.75 -8.46 10.77
N LYS A 4 -1.81 -8.51 12.11
CA LYS A 4 -3.02 -8.23 12.89
C LYS A 4 -2.75 -7.05 13.78
N ILE A 5 -3.56 -6.00 13.65
CA ILE A 5 -3.56 -4.82 14.49
C ILE A 5 -4.87 -4.81 15.28
N HIS A 6 -4.81 -4.44 16.55
CA HIS A 6 -5.96 -4.39 17.44
C HIS A 6 -5.95 -3.03 18.12
N ASP A 7 -6.74 -2.11 17.59
CA ASP A 7 -6.89 -0.75 18.10
C ASP A 7 -8.36 -0.48 18.42
N ILE A 8 -8.57 0.29 19.49
CA ILE A 8 -9.88 0.55 20.10
C ILE A 8 -10.64 1.66 19.33
N THR A 9 -9.96 2.35 18.41
CA THR A 9 -10.50 3.44 17.59
C THR A 9 -10.59 3.03 16.11
N THR A 10 -11.45 3.75 15.38
CA THR A 10 -11.61 3.73 13.91
C THR A 10 -10.28 4.05 13.25
N MET A 11 -9.42 3.05 13.11
CA MET A 11 -8.12 3.22 12.45
C MET A 11 -8.32 3.17 10.94
N ASP A 12 -7.59 3.99 10.18
CA ASP A 12 -7.58 3.97 8.71
C ASP A 12 -6.29 3.29 8.22
N PRO A 13 -6.24 1.95 8.16
CA PRO A 13 -5.10 1.21 7.68
C PRO A 13 -4.82 1.56 6.22
N LYS A 14 -3.55 1.87 5.97
CA LYS A 14 -3.00 2.07 4.63
C LYS A 14 -1.86 1.08 4.44
N VAL A 15 -1.75 0.58 3.22
CA VAL A 15 -0.64 -0.28 2.81
C VAL A 15 0.26 0.53 1.91
N ASP A 16 1.47 0.79 2.40
CA ASP A 16 2.52 1.47 1.64
C ASP A 16 3.43 0.40 1.01
N ILE A 17 3.41 0.29 -0.32
CA ILE A 17 4.23 -0.65 -1.09
C ILE A 17 5.40 0.11 -1.70
N TYR A 18 6.63 -0.26 -1.34
CA TYR A 18 7.84 0.30 -1.92
C TYR A 18 8.42 -0.67 -2.95
N THR A 19 8.48 -0.25 -4.21
CA THR A 19 8.96 -1.10 -5.30
C THR A 19 10.00 -0.37 -6.15
N LYS A 20 11.02 -1.10 -6.60
CA LYS A 20 12.00 -0.65 -7.59
C LYS A 20 11.69 -1.19 -8.99
N CYS A 21 10.48 -1.69 -9.21
CA CYS A 21 10.07 -2.18 -10.53
C CYS A 21 9.80 -0.99 -11.46
N HIS A 22 10.34 -1.07 -12.68
CA HIS A 22 10.16 -0.06 -13.73
C HIS A 22 10.71 1.34 -13.41
N VAL A 23 11.72 1.43 -12.54
CA VAL A 23 12.52 2.66 -12.41
C VAL A 23 13.57 2.66 -13.51
N GLY A 24 13.42 3.55 -14.49
CA GLY A 24 14.40 3.75 -15.57
C GLY A 24 15.71 4.32 -15.02
N ALA A 25 16.04 5.58 -15.35
CA ALA A 25 17.27 6.23 -14.86
C ALA A 25 17.21 6.66 -13.38
N VAL A 26 16.03 6.64 -12.75
CA VAL A 26 15.82 7.14 -11.38
C VAL A 26 16.04 5.99 -10.40
N GLN A 27 17.07 6.04 -9.56
CA GLN A 27 17.42 4.96 -8.60
C GLN A 27 16.55 4.95 -7.33
N CYS A 28 15.37 5.56 -7.35
CA CYS A 28 14.52 5.72 -6.16
C CYS A 28 13.40 4.68 -6.10
N PRO A 29 13.07 4.13 -4.92
CA PRO A 29 11.87 3.32 -4.78
C PRO A 29 10.60 4.14 -5.07
N ARG A 30 9.70 3.55 -5.87
CA ARG A 30 8.33 4.01 -6.07
C ARG A 30 7.51 3.59 -4.85
N LYS A 31 6.75 4.52 -4.30
CA LYS A 31 5.80 4.28 -3.21
C LYS A 31 4.38 4.28 -3.77
N ILE A 32 3.70 3.15 -3.63
CA ILE A 32 2.29 2.98 -3.97
C ILE A 32 1.52 2.91 -2.66
N VAL A 33 0.55 3.81 -2.47
CA VAL A 33 -0.27 3.87 -1.25
C VAL A 33 -1.65 3.34 -1.56
N ILE A 34 -2.05 2.26 -0.88
CA ILE A 34 -3.39 1.70 -1.00
C ILE A 34 -4.14 1.94 0.30
N LYS A 35 -5.24 2.70 0.23
CA LYS A 35 -6.13 2.93 1.35
C LYS A 35 -7.10 1.75 1.47
N VAL A 36 -7.13 1.11 2.62
CA VAL A 36 -8.12 0.07 2.91
C VAL A 36 -9.40 0.77 3.34
N PRO A 37 -10.55 0.50 2.71
CA PRO A 37 -11.80 1.15 3.08
C PRO A 37 -12.23 0.75 4.49
N HIS A 38 -12.84 1.69 5.21
CA HIS A 38 -13.24 1.49 6.61
C HIS A 38 -14.19 0.29 6.79
N SER A 39 -15.01 0.01 5.78
CA SER A 39 -15.92 -1.15 5.73
C SER A 39 -15.20 -2.50 5.81
N ALA A 40 -13.93 -2.57 5.43
CA ALA A 40 -13.15 -3.82 5.47
C ALA A 40 -12.55 -4.12 6.85
N ILE A 41 -12.60 -3.17 7.78
CA ILE A 41 -11.88 -3.23 9.07
C ILE A 41 -12.73 -3.85 10.17
N ASN A 42 -14.05 -3.69 10.07
CA ASN A 42 -14.96 -3.90 11.21
C ASN A 42 -15.26 -5.39 11.52
N ASN A 43 -14.96 -6.33 10.62
CA ASN A 43 -15.46 -7.71 10.73
C ASN A 43 -14.39 -8.78 10.98
N GLY A 44 -13.13 -8.43 11.23
CA GLY A 44 -12.06 -9.42 11.42
C GLY A 44 -11.80 -10.32 10.21
N ASN A 45 -12.39 -9.97 9.06
CA ASN A 45 -12.25 -10.69 7.81
C ASN A 45 -10.94 -10.33 7.12
N THR A 46 -10.32 -11.31 6.47
CA THR A 46 -9.16 -11.07 5.62
C THR A 46 -9.58 -10.25 4.40
N TYR A 47 -9.12 -9.01 4.32
CA TYR A 47 -9.31 -8.17 3.14
C TYR A 47 -8.24 -8.47 2.11
N SER A 48 -8.67 -8.83 0.89
CA SER A 48 -7.78 -9.06 -0.23
C SER A 48 -7.91 -7.91 -1.23
N ILE A 49 -6.81 -7.26 -1.53
CA ILE A 49 -6.75 -6.07 -2.39
C ILE A 49 -6.80 -6.44 -3.89
N GLY A 50 -6.84 -7.74 -4.21
CA GLY A 50 -6.74 -8.25 -5.56
C GLY A 50 -5.31 -8.22 -6.11
N PRO A 51 -5.11 -8.68 -7.36
CA PRO A 51 -3.82 -8.61 -8.04
C PRO A 51 -3.47 -7.16 -8.39
N ILE A 52 -2.21 -6.79 -8.16
CA ILE A 52 -1.68 -5.44 -8.40
C ILE A 52 -0.51 -5.57 -9.39
N GLU A 53 -0.56 -4.83 -10.50
CA GLU A 53 0.50 -4.79 -11.51
C GLU A 53 1.49 -3.66 -11.21
N LEU A 54 2.62 -4.01 -10.60
CA LEU A 54 3.66 -3.04 -10.21
C LEU A 54 4.33 -2.31 -11.41
N ALA A 55 4.09 -2.79 -12.63
CA ALA A 55 4.56 -2.15 -13.86
C ALA A 55 3.72 -0.93 -14.27
N ASN A 56 2.45 -0.87 -13.86
CA ASN A 56 1.56 0.25 -14.18
C ASN A 56 1.78 1.45 -13.23
N LYS A 57 1.31 2.62 -13.65
CA LYS A 57 1.23 3.80 -12.79
C LYS A 57 -0.07 3.80 -12.00
N TYR A 58 0.03 4.01 -10.69
CA TYR A 58 -1.13 4.13 -9.82
C TYR A 58 -1.38 5.60 -9.44
N PRO A 59 -2.64 6.04 -9.32
CA PRO A 59 -2.96 7.40 -8.90
C PRO A 59 -2.50 7.63 -7.46
N GLY A 60 -1.70 8.67 -7.24
CA GLY A 60 -1.13 8.99 -5.93
C GLY A 60 0.17 8.25 -5.60
N GLU A 61 0.83 7.65 -6.59
CA GLU A 61 2.20 7.16 -6.40
C GLU A 61 3.19 8.32 -6.23
N SER A 62 4.15 8.13 -5.32
CA SER A 62 5.25 9.08 -5.09
C SER A 62 6.58 8.37 -5.30
N HIS A 63 7.62 9.11 -5.69
CA HIS A 63 8.98 8.59 -5.69
C HIS A 63 9.67 9.08 -4.41
N ASP A 64 10.04 8.14 -3.55
CA ASP A 64 10.73 8.48 -2.31
C ASP A 64 12.24 8.33 -2.55
N CYS A 65 12.90 9.46 -2.76
CA CYS A 65 14.33 9.54 -3.08
C CYS A 65 15.19 9.94 -1.87
N ILE A 66 14.61 9.98 -0.67
CA ILE A 66 15.26 10.60 0.49
C ILE A 66 15.97 9.49 1.31
N HIS A 67 17.30 9.61 1.39
CA HIS A 67 18.17 8.82 2.25
C HIS A 67 18.26 9.46 3.64
#